data_AF-A0A4S4M3F9-F1
#
_entry.id   AF-A0A4S4M3F9-F1
#
_cell.length_a   1.000
_cell.length_b   1.000
_cell.length_c   1.000
_cell.angle_alpha   90.00
_cell.angle_beta   90.00
_cell.angle_gamma   90.00
#
_symmetry.space_group_name_H-M   'P 1'
#
loop_
_entity.id
_entity.type
_entity.pdbx_description
1 polymer ?
#
loop_
_entity_poly.entity_id
_entity_poly.type
_entity_poly.pdbx_seq_one_letter_code
_entity_poly.pdbx_strand_id
1 'polypeptide(L)'
;MAKYLEKTHDVLDDLESCFWVYLFIAIHHFESDVSASALDMFNEYEIGNKDNLPLVTGAGQAKCGFLHFPQDYRIVFRCGALDGTILKMLRYHRTDYTALGESMFDSQGFEDYRNSQLAAPGQKILDIIEDALEKTDWLDADTVEDQSGPQRQQDLAMQTPLGMDKAASYRVL
;
A
#
# COMPACT_ATOMS: atom_id res chain seq x y z
N MET A 1 -6.20 30.85 21.96
CA MET A 1 -6.29 30.72 20.49
C MET A 1 -5.38 29.59 20.06
N ALA A 2 -5.93 28.43 19.72
CA ALA A 2 -5.16 27.37 19.08
C ALA A 2 -4.81 27.86 17.67
N LYS A 3 -3.52 28.09 17.39
CA LYS A 3 -3.05 28.21 16.01
C LYS A 3 -3.37 26.87 15.35
N TYR A 4 -4.28 26.86 14.38
CA TYR A 4 -4.32 25.78 13.41
C TYR A 4 -2.91 25.76 12.80
N LEU A 5 -2.11 24.77 13.18
CA LEU A 5 -0.98 24.35 12.37
C LEU A 5 -1.61 23.94 11.04
N GLU A 6 -1.56 24.82 10.05
CA GLU A 6 -1.76 24.41 8.65
C GLU A 6 -0.88 23.18 8.47
N LYS A 7 -1.52 22.02 8.31
CA LYS A 7 -0.81 20.80 7.89
C LYS A 7 -0.07 21.22 6.64
N THR A 8 1.23 21.41 6.75
CA THR A 8 2.07 21.69 5.61
C THR A 8 1.96 20.42 4.79
N HIS A 9 1.28 20.51 3.64
CA HIS A 9 1.10 19.37 2.75
C HIS A 9 2.51 18.88 2.41
N ASP A 10 2.84 17.66 2.81
CA ASP A 10 4.16 17.12 2.61
C ASP A 10 4.21 16.53 1.20
N VAL A 11 5.18 16.95 0.40
CA VAL A 11 5.42 16.39 -0.94
C VAL A 11 5.61 14.87 -0.85
N LEU A 12 6.13 14.37 0.28
CA LEU A 12 6.27 12.93 0.53
C LEU A 12 4.92 12.21 0.63
N ASP A 13 3.92 12.81 1.28
CA ASP A 13 2.55 12.28 1.35
C ASP A 13 1.92 12.21 -0.05
N ASP A 14 2.16 13.23 -0.88
CA ASP A 14 1.68 13.27 -2.27
C ASP A 14 2.35 12.18 -3.13
N LEU A 15 3.66 11.99 -2.98
CA LEU A 15 4.40 10.96 -3.71
C LEU A 15 4.01 9.54 -3.28
N GLU A 16 3.76 9.33 -2.00
CA GLU A 16 3.20 8.07 -1.51
C GLU A 16 1.80 7.82 -2.07
N SER A 17 0.94 8.85 -2.09
CA SER A 17 -0.39 8.74 -2.69
C SER A 17 -0.32 8.38 -4.17
N CYS A 18 0.61 8.98 -4.92
CA CYS A 18 0.89 8.63 -6.32
C CYS A 18 1.36 7.18 -6.46
N PHE A 19 2.24 6.69 -5.57
CA PHE A 19 2.66 5.29 -5.56
C PHE A 19 1.48 4.34 -5.37
N TRP A 20 0.56 4.63 -4.44
CA TRP A 20 -0.62 3.79 -4.22
C TRP A 20 -1.54 3.74 -5.45
N VAL A 21 -1.76 4.89 -6.10
CA VAL A 21 -2.55 4.95 -7.35
C VAL A 21 -1.85 4.17 -8.47
N TYR A 22 -0.53 4.32 -8.60
CA TYR A 22 0.25 3.60 -9.60
C TYR A 22 0.19 2.08 -9.38
N LEU A 23 0.35 1.62 -8.13
CA LEU A 23 0.24 0.21 -7.77
C LEU A 23 -1.18 -0.33 -8.03
N PHE A 24 -2.22 0.45 -7.72
CA PHE A 24 -3.61 0.06 -8.00
C PHE A 24 -3.83 -0.16 -9.50
N ILE A 25 -3.42 0.80 -10.34
CA ILE A 25 -3.53 0.69 -11.80
C ILE A 25 -2.71 -0.51 -12.32
N ALA A 26 -1.50 -0.69 -11.79
CA ALA A 26 -0.62 -1.80 -12.16
C ALA A 26 -1.29 -3.16 -11.91
N ILE A 27 -1.88 -3.35 -10.73
CA ILE A 27 -2.59 -4.59 -10.35
C ILE A 27 -3.74 -4.90 -11.33
N HIS A 28 -4.48 -3.87 -11.76
CA HIS A 28 -5.62 -4.05 -12.65
C HIS A 28 -5.22 -4.34 -14.09
N HIS A 29 -4.12 -3.75 -14.57
CA HIS A 29 -3.77 -3.71 -15.99
C HIS A 29 -2.51 -4.48 -16.36
N PHE A 30 -1.88 -5.17 -15.40
CA PHE A 30 -0.74 -6.04 -15.66
C PHE A 30 -0.92 -7.39 -14.98
N GLU A 31 -0.49 -8.46 -15.66
CA GLU A 31 -0.52 -9.81 -15.09
C GLU A 31 0.38 -9.87 -13.85
N SER A 32 -0.18 -10.33 -12.73
CA SER A 32 0.52 -10.46 -11.45
C SER A 32 0.01 -11.66 -10.64
N ASP A 33 0.74 -12.04 -9.60
CA ASP A 33 0.34 -13.07 -8.63
C ASP A 33 -0.53 -12.54 -7.48
N VAL A 34 -1.08 -11.34 -7.64
CA VAL A 34 -1.85 -10.63 -6.61
C VAL A 34 -3.02 -11.48 -6.09
N SER A 35 -3.11 -11.61 -4.77
CA SER A 35 -4.27 -12.23 -4.12
C SER A 35 -5.41 -11.23 -3.99
N ALA A 36 -6.66 -11.71 -4.01
CA ALA A 36 -7.83 -10.86 -3.79
C ALA A 36 -7.74 -10.06 -2.48
N SER A 37 -7.21 -10.68 -1.41
CA SER A 37 -6.98 -10.03 -0.12
C SER A 37 -5.96 -8.89 -0.15
N ALA A 38 -5.07 -8.85 -1.15
CA ALA A 38 -4.15 -7.72 -1.30
C ALA A 38 -4.90 -6.45 -1.74
N LEU A 39 -6.04 -6.57 -2.44
CA LEU A 39 -6.85 -5.42 -2.85
C LEU A 39 -7.53 -4.72 -1.67
N ASP A 40 -7.66 -5.40 -0.53
CA ASP A 40 -8.23 -4.82 0.70
C ASP A 40 -7.40 -3.62 1.19
N MET A 41 -6.14 -3.48 0.77
CA MET A 41 -5.32 -2.29 1.08
C MET A 41 -5.82 -1.00 0.44
N PHE A 42 -6.72 -1.09 -0.56
CA PHE A 42 -7.32 0.04 -1.24
C PHE A 42 -8.77 0.32 -0.80
N ASN A 43 -9.38 -0.58 -0.03
CA ASN A 43 -10.73 -0.39 0.49
C ASN A 43 -10.75 0.66 1.60
N GLU A 44 -11.85 1.41 1.71
CA GLU A 44 -12.04 2.38 2.81
C GLU A 44 -11.91 1.68 4.17
N TYR A 45 -11.55 2.45 5.20
CA TYR A 45 -11.44 1.87 6.54
C TYR A 45 -12.81 1.36 7.00
N GLU A 46 -12.83 0.16 7.59
CA GLU A 46 -13.97 -0.35 8.35
C GLU A 46 -13.63 -0.27 9.84
N ILE A 47 -14.32 0.59 10.59
CA ILE A 47 -14.33 0.47 12.06
C ILE A 47 -15.32 -0.65 12.37
N GLY A 48 -14.77 -1.84 12.59
CA GLY A 48 -15.50 -2.95 13.18
C GLY A 48 -15.37 -2.93 14.70
N ASN A 49 -16.25 -3.68 15.36
CA ASN A 49 -16.03 -4.07 16.76
C ASN A 49 -15.80 -5.59 16.80
N LYS A 50 -14.63 -6.01 17.26
CA LYS A 50 -14.33 -7.42 17.54
C LYS A 50 -14.16 -7.56 19.05
N ASP A 51 -14.98 -8.39 19.68
CA ASP A 51 -14.95 -8.64 21.13
C ASP A 51 -15.08 -7.37 22.00
N ASN A 52 -15.95 -6.43 21.60
CA ASN A 52 -16.14 -5.11 22.20
C ASN A 52 -14.90 -4.19 22.17
N LEU A 53 -13.86 -4.57 21.42
CA LEU A 53 -12.74 -3.70 21.10
C LEU A 53 -12.96 -3.10 19.71
N PRO A 54 -12.71 -1.80 19.53
CA PRO A 54 -12.68 -1.21 18.21
C PRO A 54 -11.55 -1.88 17.43
N LEU A 55 -11.92 -2.67 16.43
CA LEU A 55 -11.00 -3.25 15.48
C LEU A 55 -10.95 -2.29 14.30
N VAL A 56 -9.86 -1.55 14.22
CA VAL A 56 -9.56 -0.74 13.04
C VAL A 56 -8.97 -1.69 12.01
N THR A 57 -9.78 -2.13 11.05
CA THR A 57 -9.31 -2.82 9.83
C THR A 57 -9.48 -1.83 8.69
N GLY A 58 -8.42 -1.48 7.98
CA GLY A 58 -8.54 -0.51 6.90
C GLY A 58 -7.28 -0.27 6.11
N ALA A 59 -7.43 0.51 5.03
CA ALA A 59 -6.37 0.87 4.08
C ALA A 59 -5.04 1.20 4.75
N GLY A 60 -5.05 2.02 5.81
CA GLY A 60 -3.82 2.46 6.48
C GLY A 60 -3.01 1.33 7.10
N GLN A 61 -3.67 0.38 7.79
CA GLN A 61 -2.96 -0.75 8.41
C GLN A 61 -2.50 -1.77 7.37
N ALA A 62 -3.31 -2.03 6.34
CA ALA A 62 -2.93 -2.92 5.25
C ALA A 62 -1.78 -2.35 4.41
N LYS A 63 -1.82 -1.06 4.07
CA LYS A 63 -0.72 -0.33 3.42
C LYS A 63 0.54 -0.33 4.28
N CYS A 64 0.40 -0.06 5.58
CA CYS A 64 1.53 -0.15 6.52
C CYS A 64 2.13 -1.56 6.54
N GLY A 65 1.28 -2.60 6.57
CA GLY A 65 1.71 -4.00 6.46
C GLY A 65 2.47 -4.28 5.17
N PHE A 66 1.95 -3.82 4.04
CA PHE A 66 2.59 -3.94 2.72
C PHE A 66 3.97 -3.28 2.67
N LEU A 67 4.12 -2.08 3.22
CA LEU A 67 5.39 -1.35 3.27
C LEU A 67 6.43 -2.02 4.20
N HIS A 68 6.01 -2.48 5.38
CA HIS A 68 6.92 -2.96 6.42
C HIS A 68 7.24 -4.46 6.32
N PHE A 69 6.33 -5.26 5.78
CA PHE A 69 6.46 -6.70 5.64
C PHE A 69 6.38 -7.14 4.17
N PRO A 70 7.26 -6.60 3.29
CA PRO A 70 7.14 -6.84 1.86
C PRO A 70 7.30 -8.30 1.48
N GLN A 71 7.89 -9.16 2.31
CA GLN A 71 7.98 -10.60 2.01
C GLN A 71 6.64 -11.32 2.12
N ASP A 72 5.76 -10.83 3.01
CA ASP A 72 4.46 -11.45 3.28
C ASP A 72 3.37 -10.90 2.35
N TYR A 73 3.62 -9.73 1.74
CA TYR A 73 2.65 -8.99 0.94
C TYR A 73 3.18 -8.62 -0.46
N ARG A 74 4.30 -9.20 -0.92
CA ARG A 74 4.85 -8.88 -2.24
C ARG A 74 3.86 -9.24 -3.33
N ILE A 75 3.64 -8.30 -4.25
CA ILE A 75 3.00 -8.57 -5.54
C ILE A 75 4.12 -8.67 -6.57
N VAL A 76 4.13 -9.76 -7.33
CA VAL A 76 5.07 -10.01 -8.42
C VAL A 76 4.36 -9.80 -9.73
N PHE A 77 4.86 -8.86 -10.53
CA PHE A 77 4.35 -8.61 -11.88
C PHE A 77 5.13 -9.44 -12.90
N ARG A 78 4.44 -9.92 -13.93
CA ARG A 78 5.08 -10.61 -15.05
C ARG A 78 5.91 -9.64 -15.91
N CYS A 79 5.46 -8.40 -16.03
CA CYS A 79 6.20 -7.32 -16.67
C CYS A 79 7.44 -6.98 -15.84
N GLY A 80 8.63 -7.32 -16.34
CA GLY A 80 9.89 -7.14 -15.61
C GLY A 80 10.24 -5.68 -15.32
N ALA A 81 9.96 -4.79 -16.28
CA ALA A 81 10.16 -3.35 -16.12
C ALA A 81 9.34 -2.81 -14.95
N LEU A 82 8.04 -3.15 -14.91
CA LEU A 82 7.09 -2.77 -13.87
C LEU A 82 7.44 -3.37 -12.51
N ASP A 83 7.69 -4.68 -12.42
CA ASP A 83 8.04 -5.36 -11.16
C ASP A 83 9.25 -4.70 -10.51
N GLY A 84 10.28 -4.42 -11.31
CA GLY A 84 11.48 -3.73 -10.85
C GLY A 84 11.19 -2.31 -10.35
N THR A 85 10.32 -1.56 -11.04
CA THR A 85 9.96 -0.19 -10.67
C THR A 85 9.15 -0.16 -9.36
N ILE A 86 8.11 -1.00 -9.25
CA ILE A 86 7.30 -1.14 -8.03
C ILE A 86 8.19 -1.53 -6.85
N LEU A 87 9.11 -2.48 -7.04
CA LEU A 87 10.03 -2.91 -5.98
C LEU A 87 10.96 -1.77 -5.52
N LYS A 88 11.46 -0.95 -6.45
CA LYS A 88 12.30 0.22 -6.11
C LYS A 88 11.50 1.27 -5.33
N MET A 89 10.28 1.60 -5.78
CA MET A 89 9.39 2.54 -5.08
C MET A 89 9.00 2.04 -3.69
N LEU A 90 8.65 0.77 -3.55
CA LEU A 90 8.34 0.14 -2.27
C LEU A 90 9.51 0.24 -1.28
N ARG A 91 10.73 -0.04 -1.74
CA ARG A 91 11.95 0.10 -0.92
C ARG A 91 12.22 1.55 -0.53
N TYR A 92 11.95 2.50 -1.42
CA TYR A 92 12.07 3.92 -1.13
C TYR A 92 11.15 4.31 0.03
N HIS A 93 9.85 4.06 -0.08
CA HIS A 93 8.89 4.39 0.98
C HIS A 93 9.21 3.66 2.30
N ARG A 94 9.57 2.38 2.25
CA ARG A 94 9.98 1.65 3.47
C ARG A 94 11.17 2.31 4.16
N THR A 95 12.18 2.71 3.40
CA THR A 95 13.38 3.37 3.95
C THR A 95 13.00 4.69 4.59
N ASP A 96 12.12 5.45 3.94
CA ASP A 96 11.61 6.72 4.43
C ASP A 96 10.86 6.57 5.76
N TYR A 97 9.91 5.63 5.83
CA TYR A 97 9.18 5.30 7.06
C TYR A 97 10.09 4.80 8.19
N THR A 98 11.12 4.00 7.85
CA THR A 98 12.10 3.52 8.84
C THR A 98 12.90 4.70 9.41
N ALA A 99 13.41 5.58 8.54
CA ALA A 99 14.17 6.74 8.97
C ALA A 99 13.31 7.70 9.80
N LEU A 100 12.05 7.94 9.40
CA LEU A 100 11.10 8.72 10.17
C LEU A 100 10.90 8.11 11.57
N GLY A 101 10.61 6.80 11.65
CA GLY A 101 10.41 6.09 12.91
C GLY A 101 11.62 6.10 13.84
N GLU A 102 12.83 5.94 13.29
CA GLU A 102 14.08 6.05 14.05
C GLU A 102 14.32 7.47 14.58
N SER A 103 13.95 8.47 13.78
CA SER A 103 14.12 9.89 14.13
C SER A 103 13.13 10.39 15.18
N MET A 104 11.96 9.76 15.33
CA MET A 104 10.91 10.23 16.25
C MET A 104 11.33 10.26 17.72
N PHE A 105 12.34 9.50 18.11
CA PHE A 105 12.83 9.43 19.49
C PHE A 105 14.08 10.27 19.76
N ASP A 106 14.63 10.92 18.74
CA ASP A 106 15.80 11.79 18.83
C ASP A 106 15.50 13.14 18.15
N SER A 107 15.40 14.21 18.95
CA SER A 107 15.10 15.54 18.41
C SER A 107 16.12 16.03 17.39
N GLN A 108 17.40 15.67 17.52
CA GLN A 108 18.41 16.03 16.53
C GLN A 108 18.25 15.16 15.27
N GLY A 109 18.09 13.85 15.42
CA GLY A 109 17.79 12.93 14.33
C GLY A 109 16.55 13.33 13.52
N PHE A 110 15.50 13.83 14.19
CA PHE A 110 14.29 14.33 13.53
C PHE A 110 14.56 15.59 12.70
N GLU A 111 15.30 16.56 13.23
CA GLU A 111 15.69 17.75 12.47
C GLU A 111 16.61 17.38 11.29
N ASP A 112 17.55 16.46 11.49
CA ASP A 112 18.45 15.99 10.42
C ASP A 112 17.66 15.28 9.31
N TYR A 113 16.73 14.39 9.68
CA TYR A 113 15.80 13.73 8.74
C TYR A 113 15.00 14.78 7.96
N ARG A 114 14.32 15.69 8.67
CA ARG A 114 13.50 16.74 8.07
C ARG A 114 14.31 17.62 7.12
N ASN A 115 15.51 18.04 7.51
CA ASN A 115 16.38 18.86 6.67
C ASN A 115 16.85 18.10 5.42
N SER A 116 17.10 16.79 5.53
CA SER A 116 17.45 15.95 4.38
C SER A 116 16.31 15.86 3.37
N GLN A 117 15.06 15.76 3.84
CA GLN A 117 13.87 15.74 2.99
C GLN A 117 13.62 17.11 2.34
N LEU A 118 13.82 18.21 3.06
CA LEU A 118 13.65 19.56 2.51
C LEU A 118 14.68 19.93 1.43
N ALA A 119 15.87 19.31 1.45
CA ALA A 119 16.93 19.62 0.49
C ALA A 119 16.59 19.15 -0.93
N ALA A 120 15.90 18.01 -1.06
CA ALA A 120 15.52 17.43 -2.35
C ALA A 120 14.32 16.48 -2.18
N PRO A 121 13.12 17.01 -1.83
CA PRO A 121 11.98 16.18 -1.48
C PRO A 121 11.57 15.31 -2.67
N GLY A 122 11.60 14.00 -2.48
CA GLY A 122 11.18 13.05 -3.50
C GLY A 122 12.13 12.86 -4.68
N GLN A 123 13.32 13.47 -4.72
CA GLN A 123 14.20 13.33 -5.89
C GLN A 123 14.49 11.84 -6.21
N LYS A 124 14.72 11.02 -5.18
CA LYS A 124 14.96 9.59 -5.36
C LYS A 124 13.78 8.85 -6.00
N ILE A 125 12.53 9.21 -5.71
CA ILE A 125 11.37 8.55 -6.34
C ILE A 125 11.20 9.02 -7.79
N LEU A 126 11.52 10.28 -8.07
CA LEU A 126 11.56 10.80 -9.43
C LEU A 126 12.63 10.10 -10.26
N ASP A 127 13.84 9.91 -9.71
CA ASP A 127 14.93 9.17 -10.36
C ASP A 127 14.49 7.72 -10.69
N ILE A 128 13.70 7.08 -9.81
CA ILE A 128 13.14 5.74 -10.06
C ILE A 128 12.16 5.77 -11.23
N ILE A 129 11.33 6.81 -11.33
CA ILE A 129 10.37 6.98 -12.44
C ILE A 129 11.12 7.25 -13.74
N GLU A 130 12.12 8.12 -13.73
CA GLU A 130 12.95 8.44 -14.90
C GLU A 130 13.66 7.19 -15.42
N ASP A 131 14.35 6.43 -14.55
CA ASP A 131 14.96 5.15 -14.91
C ASP A 131 13.93 4.15 -15.48
N ALA A 132 12.72 4.14 -14.93
CA ALA A 132 11.64 3.31 -15.45
C ALA A 132 11.21 3.74 -16.85
N LEU A 133 11.13 5.04 -17.15
CA LEU A 133 10.74 5.56 -18.46
C LEU A 133 11.82 5.34 -19.54
N GLU A 134 13.09 5.23 -19.15
CA GLU A 134 14.21 4.95 -20.07
C GLU A 134 14.34 3.47 -20.47
N LYS A 135 13.65 2.58 -19.75
CA LYS A 135 13.65 1.15 -20.07
C LYS A 135 12.98 0.85 -21.41
N THR A 136 13.55 -0.09 -22.15
CA THR A 136 13.03 -0.51 -23.46
C THR A 136 12.23 -1.82 -23.43
N ASP A 137 12.12 -2.46 -22.26
CA ASP A 137 11.44 -3.73 -22.05
C ASP A 137 9.97 -3.57 -21.62
N TRP A 138 9.37 -2.40 -21.82
CA TRP A 138 7.92 -2.23 -21.75
C TRP A 138 7.27 -2.79 -23.02
N LEU A 139 6.67 -3.98 -22.92
CA LEU A 139 5.97 -4.58 -24.06
C LEU A 139 4.48 -4.30 -23.95
N ASP A 140 3.83 -3.90 -25.05
CA ASP A 140 2.36 -3.73 -25.08
C ASP A 140 1.62 -5.00 -24.65
N ALA A 141 2.20 -6.16 -24.97
CA ALA A 141 1.68 -7.48 -24.60
C ALA A 141 1.71 -7.76 -23.08
N ASP A 142 2.40 -6.95 -22.30
CA ASP A 142 2.41 -7.05 -20.83
C ASP A 142 1.14 -6.44 -20.20
N THR A 143 0.43 -5.60 -20.97
CA THR A 143 -0.84 -5.03 -20.53
C THR A 143 -1.98 -6.01 -20.76
N VAL A 144 -2.91 -6.04 -19.82
CA VAL A 144 -4.11 -6.88 -19.85
C VAL A 144 -5.35 -6.01 -19.70
N GLU A 145 -6.49 -6.51 -20.17
CA GLU A 145 -7.78 -5.93 -19.79
C GLU A 145 -7.93 -5.95 -18.27
N ASP A 146 -8.72 -5.00 -17.75
CA ASP A 146 -8.95 -4.85 -16.31
C ASP A 146 -9.32 -6.19 -15.66
N GLN A 147 -8.40 -6.71 -14.84
CA GLN A 147 -8.54 -8.00 -14.20
C GLN A 147 -9.46 -7.96 -12.97
N SER A 148 -9.84 -6.79 -12.48
CA SER A 148 -10.59 -6.62 -11.23
C SER A 148 -11.94 -5.94 -11.43
N GLY A 149 -12.48 -6.04 -12.66
CA GLY A 149 -13.82 -5.54 -12.98
C GLY A 149 -14.92 -6.07 -12.04
N PRO A 150 -16.09 -5.38 -11.97
CA PRO A 150 -17.15 -5.62 -10.99
C PRO A 150 -17.60 -7.09 -10.87
N GLN A 151 -17.54 -7.85 -11.97
CA GLN A 151 -17.91 -9.27 -11.99
C GLN A 151 -16.96 -10.14 -11.16
N ARG A 152 -15.65 -9.87 -11.17
CA ARG A 152 -14.69 -10.69 -10.43
C ARG A 152 -14.78 -10.44 -8.91
N GLN A 153 -15.10 -9.22 -8.50
CA GLN A 153 -15.40 -8.90 -7.09
C GLN A 153 -16.67 -9.59 -6.60
N GLN A 154 -17.71 -9.70 -7.44
CA GLN A 154 -18.92 -10.48 -7.13
C GLN A 154 -18.65 -12.00 -7.07
N ASP A 155 -17.85 -12.53 -8.01
CA ASP A 155 -17.51 -13.96 -8.04
C ASP A 155 -16.60 -14.38 -6.88
N LEU A 156 -15.69 -13.51 -6.42
CA LEU A 156 -14.86 -13.72 -5.23
C LEU A 156 -15.68 -13.64 -3.94
N ALA A 157 -16.62 -12.69 -3.83
CA ALA A 157 -17.53 -12.61 -2.69
C ALA A 157 -18.48 -13.83 -2.59
N MET A 158 -18.85 -14.42 -3.74
CA MET A 158 -19.68 -15.63 -3.79
C MET A 158 -18.93 -16.94 -3.52
N GLN A 159 -17.59 -16.95 -3.54
CA GLN A 159 -16.77 -18.14 -3.23
C GLN A 159 -16.43 -18.28 -1.74
N THR A 160 -16.78 -17.30 -0.90
CA THR A 160 -16.72 -17.46 0.56
C THR A 160 -17.71 -18.54 0.99
N PRO A 161 -17.30 -19.64 1.67
CA PRO A 161 -18.24 -20.66 2.10
C PRO A 161 -19.24 -20.08 3.09
N LEU A 162 -20.51 -20.02 2.70
CA LEU A 162 -21.67 -20.00 3.60
C LEU A 162 -21.67 -21.33 4.38
N GLY A 163 -20.79 -21.44 5.36
CA GLY A 163 -20.46 -22.71 5.99
C GLY A 163 -19.77 -22.57 7.33
N MET A 164 -20.30 -21.72 8.22
CA MET A 164 -20.18 -21.97 9.65
C MET A 164 -21.57 -21.93 10.27
N ASP A 165 -22.12 -23.14 10.41
CA ASP A 165 -23.32 -23.44 11.17
C ASP A 165 -23.27 -22.81 12.56
N LYS A 166 -24.25 -21.94 12.81
CA LYS A 166 -24.70 -21.64 14.16
C LYS A 166 -25.41 -22.89 14.69
N ALA A 167 -24.75 -23.71 15.50
CA ALA A 167 -25.42 -24.72 16.31
C ALA A 167 -24.76 -24.93 17.68
N ALA A 168 -25.45 -24.35 18.68
CA ALA A 168 -25.67 -24.84 20.05
C ALA A 168 -24.49 -25.34 20.92
N SER A 169 -24.37 -24.78 22.13
CA SER A 169 -25.06 -25.37 23.28
C SER A 169 -24.92 -24.50 24.53
N TYR A 170 -26.06 -24.09 25.10
CA TYR A 170 -26.14 -23.63 26.47
C TYR A 170 -25.78 -24.79 27.41
N ARG A 171 -24.86 -24.54 28.37
CA ARG A 171 -24.91 -25.22 29.67
C ARG A 171 -24.72 -24.21 30.78
N VAL A 172 -25.82 -23.96 31.45
CA VAL A 172 -25.90 -23.41 32.81
C VAL A 172 -25.19 -24.39 33.75
N LEU A 173 -24.19 -23.92 34.48
CA LEU A 173 -23.94 -24.20 35.90
C LEU A 173 -23.32 -22.95 36.53
#